data_AF-A0AAD9ZUN3-F1
#
_entry.id   AF-A0AAD9ZUN3-F1
#
_cell.length_a   1.000
_cell.length_b   1.000
_cell.length_c   1.000
_cell.angle_alpha   90.00
_cell.angle_beta   90.00
_cell.angle_gamma   90.00
#
_symmetry.space_group_name_H-M   'P 1'
#
loop_
_entity.id
_entity.type
_entity.pdbx_description
1 polymer ?
#
loop_
_entity_poly.entity_id
_entity_poly.type
_entity_poly.pdbx_seq_one_letter_code
_entity_poly.pdbx_strand_id
1 'polypeptide(L)'
;MKREITKKKEELVRVTNVVWPGSWKLIRIVENQLDGLLSREEVYWRQRSRVAWLRNGDSNIRFFHAQASCRRLRNKISGLIDERWICPQQADLDEVLEKVSRQLSYRGRIYLDTLFKTAEIQKALFAMSPSKTLGGDGFPAIFYQKHWDIVGYTVTITCLGFLNNGDTIGDINTTLITLIPKVKKA
;
A
#
# COMPACT_ATOMS: atom_id res chain seq x y z
N MET A 1 6.32 -17.06 14.39
CA MET A 1 6.14 -15.84 13.57
C MET A 1 6.23 -14.55 14.39
N LYS A 2 5.21 -14.10 15.14
CA LYS A 2 5.29 -12.81 15.88
C LYS A 2 6.47 -12.72 16.86
N ARG A 3 6.73 -13.78 17.65
CA ARG A 3 7.88 -13.87 18.57
C ARG A 3 9.23 -13.88 17.85
N GLU A 4 9.30 -14.41 16.63
CA GLU A 4 10.53 -14.44 15.83
C GLU A 4 10.80 -13.06 15.23
N ILE A 5 9.75 -12.35 14.80
CA ILE A 5 9.83 -10.97 14.31
C ILE A 5 10.28 -10.02 15.41
N THR A 6 9.75 -10.14 16.64
CA THR A 6 10.19 -9.32 17.77
C THR A 6 11.65 -9.60 18.12
N LYS A 7 12.05 -10.87 18.18
CA LYS A 7 13.44 -11.28 18.42
C LYS A 7 14.39 -10.72 17.36
N LYS A 8 14.02 -10.77 16.08
CA LYS A 8 14.84 -10.22 14.98
C LYS A 8 14.90 -8.68 14.96
N LYS A 9 13.84 -8.00 15.42
CA LYS A 9 13.87 -6.53 15.61
C LYS A 9 14.81 -6.14 16.74
N GLU A 10 14.79 -6.85 17.86
CA GLU A 10 15.73 -6.62 18.96
C GLU A 10 17.17 -6.89 18.55
N GLU A 11 17.41 -7.95 17.76
CA GLU A 11 18.73 -8.25 17.18
C GLU A 11 19.21 -7.13 16.24
N LEU A 12 18.32 -6.61 15.38
CA LEU A 12 18.66 -5.49 14.51
C LEU A 12 19.07 -4.25 15.30
N VAL A 13 18.30 -3.89 16.34
CA VAL A 13 18.63 -2.74 17.22
C VAL A 13 19.99 -2.94 17.90
N ARG A 14 20.30 -4.16 18.35
CA ARG A 14 21.60 -4.47 18.96
C ARG A 14 22.74 -4.27 17.97
N VAL A 15 22.61 -4.76 16.74
CA VAL A 15 23.68 -4.67 15.72
C VAL A 15 23.84 -3.24 15.20
N THR A 16 22.76 -2.46 15.10
CA THR A 16 22.82 -1.04 14.70
C THR A 16 23.51 -0.17 15.75
N ASN A 17 23.35 -0.47 17.04
CA ASN A 17 23.98 0.29 18.12
C ASN A 17 25.50 0.13 18.20
N VAL A 18 26.09 -0.86 17.51
CA VAL A 18 27.54 -1.06 17.49
C VAL A 18 28.11 -0.73 16.11
N VAL A 19 28.66 0.47 15.99
CA VAL A 19 29.16 1.03 14.73
C VAL A 19 30.66 0.76 14.61
N TRP A 20 31.04 -0.17 13.74
CA TRP A 20 32.44 -0.40 13.32
C TRP A 20 32.54 -0.53 11.79
N PRO A 21 33.71 -0.27 11.19
CA PRO A 21 33.89 -0.41 9.74
C PRO A 21 33.48 -1.80 9.24
N GLY A 22 32.49 -1.86 8.33
CA GLY A 22 31.95 -3.11 7.79
C GLY A 22 30.72 -3.69 8.50
N SER A 23 30.24 -3.08 9.60
CA SER A 23 29.01 -3.49 10.30
C SER A 23 27.78 -3.47 9.40
N TRP A 24 27.76 -2.58 8.39
CA TRP A 24 26.68 -2.48 7.40
C TRP A 24 26.39 -3.80 6.68
N LYS A 25 27.38 -4.68 6.49
CA LYS A 25 27.16 -6.02 5.90
C LYS A 25 26.29 -6.89 6.81
N LEU A 26 26.56 -6.85 8.12
CA LEU A 26 25.80 -7.59 9.13
C LEU A 26 24.41 -7.00 9.32
N ILE A 27 24.30 -5.67 9.41
CA ILE A 27 23.01 -4.94 9.47
C ILE A 27 22.14 -5.37 8.28
N ARG A 28 22.69 -5.34 7.06
CA ARG A 28 21.97 -5.73 5.85
C ARG A 28 21.53 -7.20 5.85
N ILE A 29 22.33 -8.11 6.44
CA ILE A 29 21.94 -9.53 6.56
C ILE A 29 20.74 -9.67 7.51
N VAL A 30 20.79 -9.02 8.67
CA VAL A 30 19.71 -9.08 9.67
C VAL A 30 18.44 -8.41 9.14
N GLU A 31 18.56 -7.29 8.43
CA GLU A 31 17.45 -6.61 7.76
C GLU A 31 16.78 -7.51 6.71
N ASN A 32 17.56 -8.15 5.84
CA ASN A 32 17.01 -9.07 4.84
C ASN A 32 16.27 -10.27 5.49
N GLN A 33 16.78 -10.78 6.62
CA GLN A 33 16.12 -11.83 7.38
C GLN A 33 14.79 -11.34 7.99
N LEU A 34 14.78 -10.12 8.54
CA LEU A 34 13.57 -9.50 9.07
C LEU A 34 12.54 -9.24 7.96
N ASP A 35 12.98 -8.74 6.81
CA ASP A 35 12.13 -8.52 5.63
C ASP A 35 11.49 -9.83 5.16
N GLY A 36 12.25 -10.92 5.10
CA GLY A 36 11.72 -12.25 4.75
C GLY A 36 10.63 -12.73 5.72
N LEU A 37 10.80 -12.48 7.03
CA LEU A 37 9.79 -12.81 8.03
C LEU A 37 8.53 -11.94 7.89
N LEU A 38 8.69 -10.64 7.63
CA LEU A 38 7.58 -9.72 7.41
C LEU A 38 6.81 -10.06 6.13
N SER A 39 7.49 -10.41 5.04
CA SER A 39 6.85 -10.87 3.79
C SER A 39 6.04 -12.16 4.01
N ARG A 40 6.55 -13.10 4.79
CA ARG A 40 5.83 -14.35 5.12
C ARG A 40 4.58 -14.07 5.97
N GLU A 41 4.66 -13.11 6.90
CA GLU A 41 3.51 -12.65 7.67
C GLU A 41 2.46 -11.98 6.76
N GLU A 42 2.87 -11.12 5.84
CA GLU A 42 1.96 -10.49 4.88
C GLU A 42 1.19 -11.52 4.04
N VAL A 43 1.90 -12.50 3.45
CA VAL A 43 1.27 -13.57 2.68
C VAL A 43 0.28 -14.37 3.52
N TYR A 44 0.65 -14.69 4.76
CA TYR A 44 -0.22 -15.39 5.71
C TYR A 44 -1.54 -14.65 5.96
N TRP A 45 -1.48 -13.33 6.22
CA TRP A 45 -2.68 -12.54 6.48
C TRP A 45 -3.52 -12.30 5.22
N ARG A 46 -2.87 -12.12 4.06
CA ARG A 46 -3.56 -12.03 2.77
C ARG A 46 -4.41 -13.26 2.50
N GLN A 47 -3.84 -14.46 2.67
CA GLN A 47 -4.57 -15.73 2.51
C GLN A 47 -5.78 -15.83 3.45
N ARG A 48 -5.62 -15.46 4.73
CA ARG A 48 -6.69 -15.55 5.73
C ARG A 48 -7.81 -14.52 5.53
N SER A 49 -7.51 -13.36 4.96
CA SER A 49 -8.51 -12.34 4.65
C SER A 49 -9.53 -12.81 3.59
N ARG A 50 -9.10 -13.70 2.66
CA ARG A 50 -9.77 -14.10 1.41
C ARG A 50 -10.29 -12.92 0.58
N VAL A 51 -9.58 -11.80 0.60
CA VAL A 51 -9.88 -10.64 -0.27
C VAL A 51 -9.15 -10.82 -1.61
N ALA A 52 -9.90 -10.96 -2.69
CA ALA A 52 -9.38 -11.26 -4.03
C ALA A 52 -9.09 -10.01 -4.89
N TRP A 53 -9.67 -8.86 -4.55
CA TRP A 53 -9.62 -7.64 -5.38
C TRP A 53 -8.41 -6.74 -5.11
N LEU A 54 -7.76 -6.88 -3.95
CA LEU A 54 -6.55 -6.12 -3.61
C LEU A 54 -5.32 -6.80 -4.22
N ARG A 55 -5.09 -6.59 -5.52
CA ARG A 55 -4.03 -7.28 -6.27
C ARG A 55 -2.65 -6.62 -6.16
N ASN A 56 -2.55 -5.29 -6.07
CA ASN A 56 -1.28 -4.55 -6.01
C ASN A 56 -1.47 -3.19 -5.31
N GLY A 57 -0.47 -2.74 -4.54
CA GLY A 57 -0.27 -1.30 -4.28
C GLY A 57 -0.10 -0.88 -2.83
N ASP A 58 -0.41 -1.73 -1.86
CA ASP A 58 -0.16 -1.43 -0.44
C ASP A 58 0.15 -2.74 0.26
N SER A 59 1.28 -2.80 0.99
CA SER A 59 1.54 -3.85 1.99
C SER A 59 0.60 -3.60 3.17
N ASN A 60 -0.71 -3.63 2.89
CA ASN A 60 -1.78 -3.30 3.83
C ASN A 60 -2.09 -4.49 4.73
N ILE A 61 -1.05 -4.92 5.44
CA ILE A 61 -1.10 -5.97 6.45
C ILE A 61 -2.21 -5.62 7.46
N ARG A 62 -2.44 -4.33 7.76
CA ARG A 62 -3.54 -3.81 8.61
C ARG A 62 -4.92 -4.22 8.12
N PHE A 63 -5.25 -3.95 6.86
CA PHE A 63 -6.53 -4.33 6.28
C PHE A 63 -6.73 -5.85 6.31
N PHE A 64 -5.69 -6.62 5.98
CA PHE A 64 -5.77 -8.08 5.99
C PHE A 64 -5.92 -8.66 7.41
N HIS A 65 -5.20 -8.12 8.39
CA HIS A 65 -5.37 -8.46 9.80
C HIS A 65 -6.78 -8.13 10.29
N ALA A 66 -7.26 -6.94 9.96
CA ALA A 66 -8.58 -6.47 10.37
C ALA A 66 -9.68 -7.35 9.78
N GLN A 67 -9.64 -7.54 8.47
CA GLN A 67 -10.58 -8.40 7.77
C GLN A 67 -10.54 -9.85 8.28
N ALA A 68 -9.35 -10.43 8.48
CA ALA A 68 -9.21 -11.79 9.01
C ALA A 68 -9.75 -11.91 10.45
N SER A 69 -9.55 -10.87 11.28
CA SER A 69 -10.05 -10.82 12.66
C SER A 69 -11.56 -10.65 12.71
N CYS A 70 -12.13 -9.72 11.93
CA CYS A 70 -13.58 -9.54 11.79
C CYS A 70 -14.25 -10.81 11.27
N ARG A 71 -13.59 -11.58 10.38
CA ARG A 71 -14.12 -12.88 9.92
C ARG A 71 -14.03 -13.96 10.99
N ARG A 72 -12.93 -14.03 11.75
CA ARG A 72 -12.83 -14.94 12.90
C ARG A 72 -13.92 -14.66 13.93
N LEU A 73 -14.24 -13.39 14.17
CA LEU A 73 -15.30 -12.98 15.09
C LEU A 73 -16.69 -13.29 14.54
N ARG A 74 -16.97 -12.98 13.27
CA ARG A 74 -18.25 -13.33 12.62
C ARG A 74 -18.50 -14.84 12.51
N ASN A 75 -17.44 -15.62 12.30
CA ASN A 75 -17.53 -17.08 12.23
C ASN A 75 -17.39 -17.74 13.61
N LYS A 76 -17.27 -16.96 14.70
CA LYS A 76 -17.25 -17.50 16.06
C LYS A 76 -18.71 -17.77 16.46
N ILE A 77 -19.08 -19.04 16.43
CA ILE A 77 -20.38 -19.49 16.91
C ILE A 77 -20.35 -19.40 18.45
N SER A 78 -21.08 -18.43 19.01
CA SER A 78 -21.19 -18.26 20.47
C SER A 78 -22.15 -19.26 21.12
N GLY A 79 -23.03 -19.88 20.32
CA GLY A 79 -23.98 -20.91 20.70
C GLY A 79 -25.02 -21.14 19.59
N LEU A 80 -25.73 -22.26 19.64
CA LEU A 80 -26.94 -22.51 18.85
C LEU A 80 -28.14 -22.37 19.79
N ILE A 81 -29.11 -21.53 19.44
CA ILE A 81 -30.39 -21.42 20.16
C ILE A 81 -31.48 -21.65 19.12
N ASP A 82 -32.32 -22.67 19.35
CA ASP A 82 -33.52 -23.02 18.58
C ASP A 82 -33.39 -22.79 17.05
N GLU A 83 -32.45 -23.52 16.44
CA GLU A 83 -32.20 -23.56 14.98
C GLU A 83 -31.86 -22.22 14.30
N ARG A 84 -31.66 -21.12 15.05
CA ARG A 84 -31.23 -19.83 14.51
C ARG A 84 -29.78 -19.51 14.85
N TRP A 85 -29.04 -19.11 13.81
CA TRP A 85 -27.64 -18.69 13.92
C TRP A 85 -27.54 -17.27 14.46
N ILE A 86 -26.92 -17.09 15.63
CA ILE A 86 -26.63 -15.77 16.19
C ILE A 86 -25.15 -15.47 15.92
N CYS A 87 -24.88 -14.49 15.06
CA CYS A 87 -23.54 -13.96 14.85
C CYS A 87 -23.27 -12.81 15.85
N PRO A 88 -22.06 -12.71 16.45
CA PRO A 88 -21.69 -11.52 17.22
C PRO A 88 -21.79 -10.27 16.34
N GLN A 89 -22.27 -9.17 16.92
CA GLN A 89 -22.34 -7.86 16.25
C GLN A 89 -20.97 -7.49 15.66
N GLN A 90 -21.03 -6.83 14.51
CA GLN A 90 -19.90 -6.53 13.64
C GLN A 90 -18.79 -5.84 14.44
N ALA A 91 -17.66 -6.53 14.62
CA ALA A 91 -16.52 -5.98 15.35
C ALA A 91 -16.09 -4.64 14.70
N ASP A 92 -15.98 -3.61 15.53
CA ASP A 92 -15.63 -2.27 15.11
C ASP A 92 -14.25 -2.30 14.45
N LEU A 93 -14.17 -1.75 13.24
CA LEU A 93 -12.95 -1.76 12.46
C LEU A 93 -11.85 -0.99 13.21
N ASP A 94 -12.23 0.03 13.97
CA ASP A 94 -11.31 0.90 14.71
C ASP A 94 -10.60 0.17 15.86
N GLU A 95 -11.30 -0.68 16.61
CA GLU A 95 -10.70 -1.51 17.69
C GLU A 95 -9.64 -2.49 17.13
N VAL A 96 -9.85 -2.94 15.88
CA VAL A 96 -8.91 -3.85 15.22
C VAL A 96 -7.71 -3.09 14.62
N LEU A 97 -7.92 -1.86 14.16
CA LEU A 97 -6.86 -1.01 13.63
C LEU A 97 -5.89 -0.53 14.72
N GLU A 98 -6.35 -0.40 15.98
CA GLU A 98 -5.52 -0.02 17.13
C GLU A 98 -4.50 -1.11 17.51
N LYS A 99 -4.84 -2.39 17.32
CA LYS A 99 -4.01 -3.54 17.72
C LYS A 99 -2.92 -3.93 16.70
N VAL A 100 -2.80 -3.21 15.58
CA VAL A 100 -1.82 -3.52 14.53
C VAL A 100 -0.67 -2.51 14.54
N SER A 101 0.53 -2.96 14.89
CA SER A 101 1.75 -2.15 14.88
C SER A 101 2.04 -1.61 13.47
N ARG A 102 2.03 -0.28 13.28
CA ARG A 102 2.50 0.38 12.05
C ARG A 102 4.01 0.22 11.93
N GLN A 103 4.48 -0.69 11.08
CA GLN A 103 5.89 -0.73 10.72
C GLN A 103 6.03 -1.00 9.22
N LEU A 104 6.57 0.00 8.52
CA LEU A 104 7.09 -0.17 7.17
C LEU A 104 8.38 -1.00 7.26
N SER A 105 8.53 -2.00 6.40
CA SER A 105 9.75 -2.81 6.32
C SER A 105 10.95 -1.95 5.93
N TYR A 106 12.18 -2.45 6.14
CA TYR A 106 13.39 -1.70 5.78
C TYR A 106 13.44 -1.44 4.27
N ARG A 107 13.17 -2.48 3.48
CA ARG A 107 12.98 -2.35 2.02
C ARG A 107 11.88 -1.37 1.64
N GLY A 108 10.77 -1.36 2.37
CA GLY A 108 9.67 -0.41 2.14
C GLY A 108 10.09 1.03 2.40
N ARG A 109 10.88 1.28 3.46
CA ARG A 109 11.44 2.61 3.74
C ARG A 109 12.38 3.07 2.63
N ILE A 110 13.36 2.25 2.28
CA ILE A 110 14.29 2.57 1.18
C ILE A 110 13.51 2.84 -0.11
N TYR A 111 12.54 1.99 -0.44
CA TYR A 111 11.74 2.15 -1.65
C TYR A 111 10.93 3.47 -1.67
N LEU A 112 10.42 3.92 -0.52
CA LEU A 112 9.72 5.20 -0.43
C LEU A 112 10.68 6.40 -0.39
N ASP A 113 11.92 6.21 0.08
CA ASP A 113 12.96 7.25 0.12
C ASP A 113 13.73 7.36 -1.21
N THR A 114 13.56 6.40 -2.15
CA THR A 114 14.24 6.45 -3.45
C THR A 114 13.57 7.43 -4.40
N LEU A 115 14.39 8.15 -5.18
CA LEU A 115 13.93 9.03 -6.24
C LEU A 115 13.13 8.27 -7.31
N PHE A 116 12.10 8.93 -7.84
CA PHE A 116 11.27 8.42 -8.91
C PHE A 116 12.07 8.27 -10.20
N LYS A 117 11.77 7.21 -10.95
CA LYS A 117 12.41 6.90 -12.24
C LYS A 117 11.46 7.12 -13.40
N THR A 118 12.03 7.37 -14.59
CA THR A 118 11.29 7.52 -15.86
C THR A 118 10.34 6.35 -16.12
N ALA A 119 10.81 5.12 -15.89
CA ALA A 119 10.01 3.89 -16.07
C ALA A 119 8.78 3.83 -15.14
N GLU A 120 8.85 4.43 -13.95
CA GLU A 120 7.73 4.44 -13.01
C GLU A 120 6.64 5.41 -13.46
N ILE A 121 7.03 6.56 -14.04
CA ILE A 121 6.09 7.52 -14.62
C ILE A 121 5.31 6.88 -15.77
N GLN A 122 6.01 6.25 -16.71
CA GLN A 122 5.38 5.56 -17.83
C GLN A 122 4.48 4.43 -17.31
N LYS A 123 4.97 3.59 -16.41
CA LYS A 123 4.17 2.50 -15.84
C LYS A 123 2.91 3.00 -15.14
N ALA A 124 2.99 4.10 -14.39
CA ALA A 124 1.85 4.70 -13.72
C ALA A 124 0.81 5.24 -14.71
N LEU A 125 1.25 5.95 -15.76
CA LEU A 125 0.38 6.48 -16.80
C LEU A 125 -0.38 5.37 -17.55
N PHE A 126 0.31 4.30 -17.91
CA PHE A 126 -0.28 3.17 -18.63
C PHE A 126 -1.14 2.26 -17.74
N ALA A 127 -1.00 2.34 -16.42
CA ALA A 127 -1.90 1.67 -15.48
C ALA A 127 -3.24 2.41 -15.29
N MET A 128 -3.35 3.66 -15.72
CA MET A 128 -4.61 4.42 -15.66
C MET A 128 -5.63 3.89 -16.66
N SER A 129 -6.92 3.93 -16.28
CA SER A 129 -7.99 3.59 -17.21
C SER A 129 -8.03 4.60 -18.37
N PRO A 130 -8.06 4.13 -19.64
CA PRO A 130 -8.07 4.99 -20.82
C PRO A 130 -9.15 6.09 -20.84
N SER A 131 -10.34 5.77 -20.31
CA SER A 131 -11.56 6.60 -20.41
C SER A 131 -11.89 7.34 -19.10
N LYS A 132 -10.88 7.74 -18.34
CA LYS A 132 -11.08 8.58 -17.16
C LYS A 132 -11.64 9.95 -17.55
N THR A 133 -12.24 10.62 -16.56
CA THR A 133 -12.74 11.99 -16.69
C THR A 133 -11.63 12.91 -17.23
N LEU A 134 -12.03 13.82 -18.11
CA LEU A 134 -11.14 14.81 -18.72
C LEU A 134 -10.64 15.79 -17.66
N GLY A 135 -9.37 16.19 -17.76
CA GLY A 135 -8.83 17.31 -16.99
C GLY A 135 -9.35 18.66 -17.51
N GLY A 136 -8.89 19.76 -16.92
CA GLY A 136 -9.15 21.10 -17.45
C GLY A 136 -8.58 21.32 -18.87
N ASP A 137 -7.65 20.46 -19.28
CA ASP A 137 -7.05 20.40 -20.63
C ASP A 137 -7.94 19.72 -21.67
N GLY A 138 -9.01 19.03 -21.25
CA GLY A 138 -9.90 18.30 -22.15
C GLY A 138 -9.34 16.99 -22.70
N PHE A 139 -8.18 16.50 -22.21
CA PHE A 139 -7.56 15.27 -22.72
C PHE A 139 -7.72 14.09 -21.74
N PRO A 140 -8.21 12.93 -22.21
CA PRO A 140 -8.25 11.72 -21.39
C PRO A 140 -6.89 11.03 -21.32
N ALA A 141 -6.71 10.13 -20.34
CA ALA A 141 -5.47 9.34 -20.20
C ALA A 141 -5.06 8.60 -21.49
N ILE A 142 -6.03 8.16 -22.30
CA ILE A 142 -5.76 7.48 -23.59
C ILE A 142 -4.99 8.36 -24.59
N PHE A 143 -5.14 9.68 -24.53
CA PHE A 143 -4.38 10.60 -25.39
C PHE A 143 -2.88 10.45 -25.13
N TYR A 144 -2.48 10.53 -23.86
CA TYR A 144 -1.10 10.41 -23.41
C TYR A 144 -0.54 8.99 -23.64
N GLN A 145 -1.37 7.96 -23.47
CA GLN A 145 -0.98 6.56 -23.74
C GLN A 145 -0.72 6.32 -25.24
N LYS A 146 -1.56 6.87 -26.13
CA LYS A 146 -1.42 6.69 -27.59
C LYS A 146 -0.31 7.53 -28.20
N HIS A 147 -0.08 8.75 -27.71
CA HIS A 147 0.89 9.68 -28.26
C HIS A 147 2.15 9.79 -27.39
N TRP A 148 2.46 8.75 -26.63
CA TRP A 148 3.59 8.74 -25.69
C TRP A 148 4.92 9.05 -26.39
N ASP A 149 5.10 8.66 -27.65
CA ASP A 149 6.30 8.95 -28.43
C ASP A 149 6.52 10.46 -28.66
N ILE A 150 5.44 11.26 -28.62
CA ILE A 150 5.46 12.70 -28.81
C ILE A 150 5.52 13.43 -27.47
N VAL A 151 4.61 13.09 -26.54
CA VAL A 151 4.45 13.85 -25.27
C VAL A 151 5.24 13.24 -24.11
N GLY A 152 5.72 12.01 -24.23
CA GLY A 152 6.24 11.23 -23.12
C GLY A 152 7.52 11.82 -22.52
N TYR A 153 8.39 12.40 -23.35
CA TYR A 153 9.58 13.09 -22.85
C TYR A 153 9.19 14.25 -21.94
N THR A 154 8.33 15.17 -22.42
CA THR A 154 7.88 16.35 -21.68
C THR A 154 7.15 15.96 -20.39
N VAL A 155 6.21 15.02 -20.47
CA VAL A 155 5.48 14.54 -19.29
C VAL A 155 6.45 13.95 -18.26
N THR A 156 7.43 13.17 -18.70
CA THR A 156 8.39 12.53 -17.79
C THR A 156 9.28 13.54 -17.09
N ILE A 157 9.85 14.51 -17.81
CA ILE A 157 10.72 15.53 -17.19
C ILE A 157 9.94 16.40 -16.21
N THR A 158 8.70 16.78 -16.54
CA THR A 158 7.85 17.59 -15.66
C THR A 158 7.49 16.82 -14.40
N CYS A 159 7.09 15.55 -14.51
CA CYS A 159 6.80 14.72 -13.35
C CYS A 159 8.02 14.50 -12.47
N LEU A 160 9.19 14.25 -13.04
CA LEU A 160 10.42 14.05 -12.27
C LEU A 160 10.89 15.34 -11.60
N GLY A 161 10.76 16.49 -12.25
CA GLY A 161 11.07 17.79 -11.66
C GLY A 161 10.24 18.03 -10.39
N PHE A 162 8.93 17.84 -10.47
CA PHE A 162 8.07 17.95 -9.29
C PHE A 162 8.38 16.89 -8.22
N LEU A 163 8.42 15.61 -8.60
CA LEU A 163 8.50 14.50 -7.64
C LEU A 163 9.85 14.38 -6.94
N ASN A 164 10.95 14.73 -7.61
CA ASN A 164 12.30 14.59 -7.07
C ASN A 164 12.88 15.91 -6.58
N ASN A 165 12.54 17.05 -7.21
CA ASN A 165 13.15 18.34 -6.92
C ASN A 165 12.18 19.33 -6.24
N GLY A 166 10.88 19.01 -6.18
CA GLY A 166 9.87 19.88 -5.60
C GLY A 166 9.44 21.04 -6.51
N ASP A 167 9.68 20.96 -7.82
CA ASP A 167 9.30 22.00 -8.79
C ASP A 167 7.78 22.24 -8.81
N THR A 168 7.32 23.49 -8.81
CA THR A 168 5.88 23.82 -8.81
C THR A 168 5.18 23.38 -10.10
N ILE A 169 4.02 22.72 -9.99
CA ILE A 169 3.23 22.23 -11.14
C ILE A 169 2.38 23.31 -11.87
N GLY A 170 2.39 24.57 -11.40
CA GLY A 170 1.63 25.66 -12.01
C GLY A 170 0.14 25.32 -12.20
N ASP A 171 -0.45 25.77 -13.31
CA ASP A 171 -1.87 25.62 -13.61
C ASP A 171 -2.32 24.18 -13.93
N ILE A 172 -1.38 23.25 -14.15
CA ILE A 172 -1.67 21.83 -14.47
C ILE A 172 -2.41 21.15 -13.30
N ASN A 173 -2.22 21.62 -12.06
CA ASN A 173 -2.92 21.08 -10.88
C ASN A 173 -4.33 21.68 -10.67
N THR A 174 -4.80 22.52 -11.60
CA THR A 174 -6.16 23.08 -11.54
C THR A 174 -7.17 21.97 -11.79
N THR A 175 -7.94 21.61 -10.76
CA THR A 175 -8.93 20.54 -10.82
C THR A 175 -10.35 21.10 -10.90
N LEU A 176 -11.16 20.61 -11.84
CA LEU A 176 -12.58 20.89 -11.90
C LEU A 176 -13.34 19.93 -10.97
N ILE A 177 -13.99 20.46 -9.94
CA ILE A 177 -14.82 19.68 -9.03
C ILE A 177 -16.27 19.71 -9.52
N THR A 178 -16.80 18.56 -9.95
CA THR A 178 -18.20 18.41 -10.34
C THR A 178 -18.92 17.44 -9.39
N LEU A 179 -20.08 17.84 -8.87
CA LEU A 179 -20.91 16.99 -8.01
C LEU A 179 -21.77 16.05 -8.85
N ILE A 180 -21.58 14.74 -8.67
CA ILE A 180 -22.44 13.72 -9.29
C ILE A 180 -23.45 13.25 -8.24
N PRO A 181 -24.77 13.47 -8.46
CA PRO A 181 -25.79 13.03 -7.51
C PRO A 181 -25.82 11.50 -7.44
N LYS A 182 -25.76 10.95 -6.23
CA LYS A 182 -25.88 9.51 -6.02
C LYS A 182 -27.34 9.09 -6.19
N VAL A 183 -27.59 8.14 -7.07
CA VAL A 183 -28.90 7.49 -7.18
C VAL A 183 -29.23 6.80 -5.86
N LYS A 184 -30.42 7.05 -5.31
CA LYS A 184 -30.94 6.24 -4.20
C LYS A 184 -31.21 4.85 -4.76
N LYS A 185 -30.71 3.81 -4.08
CA LYS A 185 -31.07 2.43 -4.43
C LYS A 185 -32.58 2.30 -4.28
N ALA A 186 -33.26 1.99 -5.37
CA ALA A 186 -34.65 1.54 -5.35
C ALA A 186 -34.74 0.14 -4.74
#